data_AF-A0A5T0ECJ3-F1
#
_entry.id   AF-A0A5T0ECJ3-F1
#
_cell.length_a   1.000
_cell.length_b   1.000
_cell.length_c   1.000
_cell.angle_alpha   90.00
_cell.angle_beta   90.00
_cell.angle_gamma   90.00
#
_symmetry.space_group_name_H-M   'P 1'
#
loop_
_entity.id
_entity.type
_entity.pdbx_description
1 polymer ?
#
loop_
_entity_poly.entity_id
_entity_poly.type
_entity_poly.pdbx_seq_one_letter_code
_entity_poly.pdbx_strand_id
1 'polypeptide(L)'
;DEISFIEFWRFNSDFKNKWKSFEDFLKHPLKIEEEIKWRNKHFGAYDLSPVIVLEKILPTRYEIVAKSEIYYDVKEVIKRT
;
A
#
# COMPACT_ATOMS: atom_id res chain seq x y z
N ASP A 1 1.27 -10.14 11.62
CA ASP A 1 1.36 -9.32 10.40
C ASP A 1 2.32 -9.96 9.43
N GLU A 2 1.84 -10.20 8.20
CA GLU A 2 2.61 -10.80 7.10
C GLU A 2 2.72 -9.77 5.98
N ILE A 3 3.92 -9.57 5.42
CA ILE A 3 4.08 -8.68 4.27
C ILE A 3 3.72 -9.45 3.00
N SER A 4 2.73 -8.94 2.26
CA SER A 4 2.31 -9.53 1.00
C SER A 4 3.00 -8.86 -0.17
N PHE A 5 3.69 -9.63 -1.01
CA PHE A 5 4.21 -9.17 -2.29
C PHE A 5 3.26 -9.56 -3.42
N ILE A 6 3.02 -8.64 -4.35
CA ILE A 6 2.23 -8.91 -5.55
C ILE A 6 2.95 -8.37 -6.78
N GLU A 7 2.98 -9.15 -7.86
CA GLU A 7 3.49 -8.68 -9.13
C GLU A 7 2.51 -7.72 -9.80
N PHE A 8 3.05 -6.67 -10.42
CA PHE A 8 2.27 -5.60 -11.04
C PHE A 8 1.29 -6.12 -12.09
N TRP A 9 1.69 -7.09 -12.92
CA TRP A 9 0.80 -7.64 -13.94
C TRP A 9 -0.47 -8.26 -13.32
N ARG A 10 -0.33 -8.93 -12.17
CA ARG A 10 -1.43 -9.57 -11.47
C ARG A 10 -2.31 -8.54 -10.79
N PHE A 11 -1.71 -7.56 -10.13
CA PHE A 11 -2.43 -6.41 -9.56
C PHE A 11 -3.23 -5.65 -10.63
N ASN A 12 -2.59 -5.29 -11.75
CA ASN A 12 -3.21 -4.53 -12.84
C ASN A 12 -4.35 -5.32 -13.52
N SER A 13 -4.31 -6.66 -13.48
CA SER A 13 -5.39 -7.50 -13.99
C SER A 13 -6.72 -7.29 -13.24
N ASP A 14 -6.69 -6.96 -11.94
CA ASP A 14 -7.90 -6.62 -11.16
C ASP A 14 -8.54 -5.30 -11.61
N PHE A 15 -7.77 -4.45 -12.28
CA PHE A 15 -8.20 -3.13 -12.76
C PHE A 15 -8.33 -3.10 -14.28
N LYS A 16 -8.49 -4.26 -14.93
CA LYS A 16 -8.67 -4.39 -16.38
C LYS A 16 -7.51 -3.77 -17.18
N ASN A 17 -6.29 -3.92 -16.68
CA ASN A 17 -5.07 -3.35 -17.30
C ASN A 17 -5.15 -1.83 -17.46
N LYS A 18 -5.63 -1.14 -16.41
CA LYS A 18 -5.75 0.33 -16.33
C LYS A 18 -4.43 1.03 -16.69
N TRP A 19 -3.30 0.46 -16.28
CA TRP A 19 -1.97 1.02 -16.53
C TRP A 19 -1.27 0.31 -17.68
N LYS A 20 -0.56 1.08 -18.51
CA LYS A 20 0.16 0.55 -19.67
C LYS A 20 1.52 -0.04 -19.32
N SER A 21 2.20 0.53 -18.32
CA SER A 21 3.50 0.06 -17.82
C SER A 21 3.59 0.27 -16.31
N PHE A 22 4.65 -0.26 -15.70
CA PHE A 22 4.88 -0.04 -14.27
C PHE A 22 5.18 1.44 -13.97
N GLU A 23 5.88 2.14 -14.86
CA GLU A 23 6.13 3.59 -14.71
C GLU A 23 4.86 4.43 -14.80
N ASP A 24 3.90 4.03 -15.64
CA ASP A 24 2.58 4.66 -15.73
C ASP A 24 1.80 4.51 -14.40
N PHE A 25 1.88 3.32 -13.78
CA PHE A 25 1.32 3.07 -12.46
C PHE A 25 1.98 3.93 -11.37
N LEU A 26 3.30 4.07 -11.36
CA LEU A 26 4.02 4.91 -10.39
C LEU A 26 3.66 6.40 -10.51
N LYS A 27 3.40 6.89 -11.74
CA LYS A 27 2.96 8.28 -11.98
C LYS A 27 1.50 8.52 -11.64
N HIS A 28 0.67 7.50 -11.82
CA HIS A 28 -0.78 7.58 -11.67
C HIS A 28 -1.29 6.44 -10.78
N PRO A 29 -0.92 6.41 -9.49
CA PRO A 29 -1.28 5.31 -8.60
C PRO A 29 -2.79 5.20 -8.40
N LEU A 30 -3.20 4.07 -7.83
CA LEU A 30 -4.60 3.84 -7.48
C LEU A 30 -5.08 4.89 -6.47
N LYS A 31 -6.33 5.34 -6.60
CA LYS A 31 -6.93 6.23 -5.60
C LYS A 31 -7.17 5.46 -4.30
N ILE A 32 -7.07 6.16 -3.16
CA ILE A 32 -7.22 5.55 -1.82
C ILE A 32 -8.55 4.78 -1.69
N GLU A 33 -9.65 5.32 -2.22
CA GLU A 33 -10.96 4.66 -2.11
C GLU A 33 -11.05 3.37 -2.93
N GLU A 34 -10.37 3.33 -4.08
CA GLU A 34 -10.27 2.14 -4.91
C GLU A 34 -9.34 1.09 -4.27
N GLU A 35 -8.25 1.54 -3.64
CA GLU A 35 -7.32 0.69 -2.89
C GLU A 35 -8.02 0.01 -1.72
N ILE A 36 -8.77 0.76 -0.89
CA ILE A 36 -9.50 0.21 0.25
C ILE A 36 -10.49 -0.89 -0.21
N LYS A 37 -11.21 -0.65 -1.32
CA LYS A 37 -12.12 -1.65 -1.89
C LYS A 37 -11.38 -2.90 -2.36
N TRP A 38 -10.25 -2.71 -3.05
CA TRP A 38 -9.42 -3.82 -3.52
C TRP A 38 -8.84 -4.63 -2.36
N ARG A 39 -8.35 -3.96 -1.31
CA ARG A 39 -7.83 -4.58 -0.09
C ARG A 39 -8.91 -5.38 0.64
N ASN A 40 -10.06 -4.77 0.89
CA ASN A 40 -11.18 -5.44 1.56
C ASN A 40 -11.64 -6.70 0.83
N LYS A 41 -11.57 -6.70 -0.51
CA LYS A 41 -11.91 -7.87 -1.34
C LYS A 41 -10.92 -9.03 -1.20
N HIS A 42 -9.62 -8.74 -1.06
CA HIS A 42 -8.57 -9.77 -1.09
C HIS A 42 -8.10 -10.23 0.30
N PHE A 43 -8.06 -9.33 1.27
CA PHE A 43 -7.51 -9.59 2.61
C PHE A 43 -8.57 -9.56 3.70
N GLY A 44 -9.77 -9.04 3.40
CA GLY A 44 -10.84 -8.83 4.37
C GLY A 44 -10.82 -7.42 4.96
N ALA A 45 -11.87 -7.10 5.72
CA ALA A 45 -11.99 -5.80 6.38
C ALA A 45 -10.96 -5.67 7.51
N TYR A 46 -10.39 -4.47 7.65
CA TYR A 46 -9.44 -4.11 8.71
C TYR A 46 -8.07 -4.81 8.65
N ASP A 47 -7.74 -5.50 7.56
CA ASP A 47 -6.36 -5.94 7.36
C ASP A 47 -5.44 -4.73 7.13
N LEU A 48 -4.49 -4.54 8.05
CA LEU A 48 -3.48 -3.48 8.03
C LEU A 48 -2.11 -4.01 7.59
N SER A 49 -2.05 -5.25 7.11
CA SER A 49 -0.81 -5.88 6.66
C SER A 49 -0.28 -5.15 5.43
N PRO A 50 1.03 -4.83 5.35
CA PRO A 50 1.60 -4.18 4.19
C PRO A 50 1.45 -5.03 2.93
N VAL A 51 1.04 -4.38 1.84
CA VAL A 51 1.01 -4.99 0.50
C VAL A 51 1.96 -4.19 -0.38
N ILE A 52 2.95 -4.87 -0.97
CA ILE A 52 3.99 -4.25 -1.79
C ILE A 52 3.82 -4.75 -3.23
N VAL A 53 3.50 -3.83 -4.14
CA VAL A 53 3.43 -4.12 -5.58
C VAL A 53 4.82 -3.97 -6.19
N LEU A 54 5.34 -5.04 -6.77
CA LEU A 54 6.63 -5.08 -7.46
C LEU A 54 6.40 -5.29 -8.95
N GLU A 55 7.21 -4.67 -9.82
CA GLU A 55 7.14 -4.93 -11.26
C GLU A 55 7.31 -6.43 -11.57
N LYS A 56 8.30 -7.04 -10.90
CA LYS A 56 8.59 -8.48 -10.94
C LYS A 56 9.11 -8.93 -9.58
N ILE A 57 8.65 -10.09 -9.11
CA ILE A 57 9.21 -10.72 -7.92
C ILE A 57 10.44 -11.52 -8.37
N LEU A 58 11.59 -11.21 -7.77
CA LEU A 58 12.85 -11.87 -8.04
C LEU A 58 13.15 -12.84 -6.88
N PRO A 59 13.73 -14.03 -7.14
CA PRO A 59 14.07 -15.01 -6.11
C PRO A 59 15.35 -14.58 -5.36
N THR A 60 15.28 -13.45 -4.67
CA THR A 60 16.40 -12.83 -3.95
C THR A 60 15.93 -12.41 -2.56
N ARG A 61 16.88 -12.09 -1.69
CA ARG A 61 16.57 -11.55 -0.37
C ARG A 61 16.16 -10.07 -0.50
N TYR A 62 14.97 -9.75 -0.04
CA TYR A 62 14.51 -8.38 0.15
C TYR A 62 14.82 -7.91 1.57
N GLU A 63 15.36 -6.71 1.71
CA GLU A 63 15.51 -6.02 2.99
C GLU A 63 14.58 -4.80 2.99
N ILE A 64 13.64 -4.75 3.93
CA ILE A 64 12.70 -3.65 4.08
C ILE A 64 13.07 -2.90 5.36
N VAL A 65 13.42 -1.63 5.21
CA VAL A 65 13.75 -0.75 6.34
C VAL A 65 12.64 0.30 6.46
N ALA A 66 11.91 0.26 7.58
CA ALA A 66 10.91 1.27 7.91
C ALA A 66 11.47 2.19 9.01
N LYS A 67 11.46 3.51 8.75
CA LYS A 67 11.77 4.50 9.79
C LYS A 67 10.48 4.80 10.55
N SER A 68 10.39 4.33 11.79
CA SER A 68 9.29 4.70 12.68
C SER A 68 9.69 5.94 13.49
N GLU A 69 8.89 6.99 13.39
CA GLU A 69 9.01 8.17 14.23
C GLU A 69 7.80 8.21 15.16
N ILE A 70 8.04 8.22 16.46
CA ILE A 70 6.99 8.40 17.46
C ILE A 70 6.81 9.90 17.64
N TYR A 71 5.70 10.42 17.13
CA TYR A 71 5.28 11.78 17.41
C TYR A 71 4.68 11.79 18.82
N TYR A 72 5.34 12.50 19.74
CA TYR A 72 4.78 12.74 21.06
C TYR A 72 3.53 13.61 20.91
N ASP A 73 2.48 13.21 21.63
CA ASP A 73 1.17 13.86 21.61
C ASP A 73 1.32 15.39 21.73
N VAL A 74 0.73 16.11 20.77
CA VAL A 74 0.75 17.57 20.77
C VAL A 74 -0.07 17.98 21.97
N LYS A 75 0.58 18.51 23.02
CA LYS A 75 -0.09 19.04 24.23
C LYS A 75 -1.41 19.70 23.85
N GLU A 76 -2.54 19.08 24.21
CA GLU A 76 -3.82 19.76 24.15
C GLU A 76 -3.75 20.97 25.07
N VAL A 77 -3.68 22.17 24.49
CA VAL A 77 -3.86 23.40 25.25
C VAL A 77 -5.36 23.62 25.39
N ILE A 78 -5.93 23.13 26.48
CA ILE A 78 -7.30 23.50 26.88
C ILE A 78 -7.31 25.01 27.13
N LYS A 79 -7.80 25.79 26.17
CA LYS A 79 -8.12 27.21 26.39
C LYS A 79 -9.43 27.27 27.15
N ARG A 80 -9.37 27.62 28.45
CA ARG A 80 -10.55 28.06 29.20
C ARG A 80 -10.92 29.46 28.70
N THR A 81 -12.06 29.57 28.05
CA THR A 81 -12.76 30.84 27.78
C THR A 81 -13.57 31.24 29.01
#